data_AF-A0A848N0Z6-F1
#
_entry.id   AF-A0A848N0Z6-F1
#
_cell.length_a   1.000
_cell.length_b   1.000
_cell.length_c   1.000
_cell.angle_alpha   90.00
_cell.angle_beta   90.00
_cell.angle_gamma   90.00
#
_symmetry.space_group_name_H-M   'P 1'
#
loop_
_entity.id
_entity.type
_entity.pdbx_description
1 polymer ?
#
loop_
_entity_poly.entity_id
_entity_poly.type
_entity_poly.pdbx_seq_one_letter_code
_entity_poly.pdbx_strand_id
1 'polypeptide(L)' 'MTVNQLMAQLEMMRVEELRRSLAYDDEWLNAFHAGRESALAHVLKITSEAQEEC' A
#
# COMPACT_ATOMS: atom_id res chain seq x y z
N MET A 1 -14.60 -12.70 1.68
CA MET A 1 -13.78 -11.57 1.22
C MET A 1 -13.49 -11.79 -0.26
N THR A 2 -13.92 -10.88 -1.13
CA THR A 2 -13.64 -10.95 -2.58
C THR A 2 -12.28 -10.31 -2.89
N VAL A 3 -11.72 -10.58 -4.07
CA VAL A 3 -10.47 -9.93 -4.52
C VAL A 3 -10.63 -8.41 -4.55
N ASN A 4 -11.75 -7.90 -5.06
CA ASN A 4 -12.04 -6.47 -5.05
C ASN A 4 -12.09 -5.87 -3.64
N GLN A 5 -12.63 -6.61 -2.65
CA GLN A 5 -12.62 -6.17 -1.24
C GLN A 5 -11.20 -6.13 -0.66
N LEU A 6 -10.37 -7.11 -1.01
CA LEU A 6 -8.96 -7.15 -0.60
C LEU A 6 -8.17 -5.99 -1.22
N MET A 7 -8.32 -5.74 -2.52
CA MET A 7 -7.65 -4.63 -3.21
C MET A 7 -8.04 -3.27 -2.60
N ALA A 8 -9.33 -3.04 -2.33
CA ALA A 8 -9.78 -1.81 -1.68
C ALA A 8 -9.16 -1.63 -0.27
N GLN A 9 -9.01 -2.72 0.50
CA GLN A 9 -8.32 -2.66 1.79
C GLN A 9 -6.84 -2.30 1.65
N LEU A 10 -6.14 -2.91 0.69
CA LEU A 10 -4.73 -2.62 0.40
C LEU A 10 -4.53 -1.17 -0.06
N GLU A 11 -5.45 -0.62 -0.87
CA GLU A 11 -5.42 0.79 -1.27
C GLU A 11 -5.59 1.73 -0.08
N MET A 12 -6.56 1.46 0.80
CA MET A 12 -6.74 2.27 2.01
C MET A 12 -5.50 2.24 2.91
N MET A 13 -4.89 1.07 3.09
CA MET A 13 -3.65 0.93 3.85
C MET A 13 -2.51 1.72 3.19
N ARG A 14 -2.38 1.65 1.86
CA ARG A 14 -1.34 2.35 1.10
C ARG A 14 -1.45 3.86 1.27
N VAL A 15 -2.66 4.40 1.14
CA VAL A 15 -2.92 5.84 1.32
C VAL A 15 -2.57 6.29 2.73
N GLU A 16 -2.87 5.48 3.75
CA GLU A 16 -2.53 5.81 5.14
C GLU A 16 -1.01 5.76 5.38
N GLU A 17 -0.29 4.79 4.80
CA GLU A 17 1.18 4.75 4.90
C GLU A 17 1.83 5.91 4.15
N LEU A 18 1.29 6.34 3.01
CA LEU A 18 1.72 7.55 2.31
C LEU A 18 1.50 8.81 3.15
N ARG A 19 0.37 8.90 3.85
CA ARG A 19 0.11 10.03 4.75
C ARG A 19 1.11 10.04 5.92
N ARG A 20 1.42 8.85 6.47
CA ARG A 20 2.37 8.69 7.58
C ARG A 20 3.81 8.98 7.19
N SER A 21 4.21 8.74 5.96
CA SER A 21 5.58 9.00 5.51
C SER A 21 5.95 10.49 5.44
N LEU A 22 4.98 11.38 5.68
CA LEU A 22 5.15 12.83 5.70
C LEU A 22 4.72 13.46 7.04
N ALA A 23 4.39 12.64 8.04
CA ALA A 23 3.69 13.09 9.24
C ALA A 23 4.60 13.29 10.47
N TYR A 24 5.83 12.78 10.44
CA TYR A 24 6.72 12.79 11.59
C TYR A 24 7.91 13.71 11.38
N ASP A 25 8.43 14.27 12.46
CA ASP A 25 9.71 15.01 12.44
C ASP A 25 10.91 14.04 12.31
N ASP A 26 10.69 12.77 12.64
CA ASP A 26 11.69 11.70 12.53
C ASP A 26 11.76 11.17 11.08
N GLU A 27 12.87 11.45 10.40
CA GLU A 27 13.14 11.00 9.03
C GLU A 27 13.17 9.47 8.90
N TRP A 28 13.64 8.75 9.92
CA TRP A 28 13.69 7.28 9.87
C TRP A 28 12.28 6.69 9.92
N LEU A 29 11.40 7.25 10.74
CA LEU A 29 10.02 6.81 10.83
C LEU A 29 9.27 7.11 9.51
N ASN A 30 9.51 8.28 8.92
CA ASN A 30 8.98 8.62 7.60
C ASN A 30 9.46 7.65 6.50
N ALA A 31 10.75 7.32 6.49
CA ALA A 31 11.32 6.36 5.54
C ALA A 31 10.74 4.94 5.71
N PHE A 32 10.52 4.51 6.95
CA PHE A 32 9.85 3.24 7.24
C PHE A 32 8.43 3.19 6.64
N HIS A 33 7.65 4.25 6.82
CA HIS A 33 6.30 4.34 6.24
C HIS A 33 6.32 4.42 4.72
N ALA A 34 7.28 5.13 4.11
CA ALA A 34 7.48 5.14 2.66
C ALA A 34 7.80 3.73 2.12
N GLY A 35 8.63 2.95 2.83
CA GLY A 35 8.89 1.56 2.47
C GLY A 35 7.64 0.67 2.50
N ARG A 36 6.76 0.88 3.50
CA ARG A 36 5.49 0.14 3.61
C ARG A 36 4.49 0.52 2.52
N GLU A 37 4.39 1.81 2.19
CA GLU A 37 3.59 2.29 1.06
C GLU A 37 4.04 1.62 -0.25
N SER A 38 5.35 1.57 -0.51
CA SER A 38 5.93 0.95 -1.70
C SER A 38 5.62 -0.56 -1.77
N ALA A 39 5.75 -1.28 -0.65
CA ALA A 39 5.39 -2.69 -0.59
C ALA A 39 3.90 -2.93 -0.90
N LEU A 40 3.00 -2.10 -0.37
CA LEU A 40 1.57 -2.19 -0.65
C LEU A 40 1.25 -1.90 -2.12
N ALA A 41 1.93 -0.92 -2.72
CA ALA A 41 1.80 -0.63 -4.16
C ALA A 41 2.19 -1.84 -5.01
N HIS A 42 3.25 -2.55 -4.63
CA HIS A 42 3.71 -3.74 -5.35
C HIS A 42 2.71 -4.89 -5.24
N VAL A 43 2.15 -5.14 -4.04
CA VAL A 43 1.13 -6.17 -3.84
C VAL A 43 -0.13 -5.85 -4.65
N LEU A 44 -0.57 -4.59 -4.67
CA LEU A 44 -1.71 -4.15 -5.48
C LEU A 44 -1.50 -4.44 -6.96
N LYS A 45 -0.31 -4.13 -7.48
CA LYS A 45 0.05 -4.41 -8.87
C LYS A 45 -0.06 -5.90 -9.19
N ILE A 46 0.59 -6.76 -8.41
CA ILE A 46 0.57 -8.22 -8.62
C ILE A 46 -0.87 -8.76 -8.53
N THR A 47 -1.67 -8.24 -7.59
CA THR A 47 -3.05 -8.70 -7.40
C THR A 47 -3.93 -8.31 -8.59
N SER A 48 -3.74 -7.10 -9.14
CA SER A 48 -4.45 -6.64 -10.33
C SER A 48 -4.07 -7.46 -11.56
N GLU A 49 -2.78 -7.71 -11.78
CA GLU A 49 -2.28 -8.52 -12.89
C GLU A 49 -2.84 -9.95 -12.83
N ALA A 50 -2.83 -10.58 -11.65
CA ALA A 50 -3.38 -11.92 -11.45
C ALA A 50 -4.90 -11.99 -11.69
N GLN A 51 -5.64 -10.90 -11.45
CA GLN A 51 -7.07 -10.84 -11.70
C GLN A 51 -7.40 -10.69 -13.19
N GLU A 52 -6.55 -10.01 -13.97
CA GLU A 52 -6.70 -9.87 -15.42
C GLU A 52 -6.38 -11.16 -16.18
N GLU A 53 -5.56 -12.05 -15.59
CA GLU A 53 -5.20 -13.35 -16.15
C GLU A 53 -6.25 -14.47 -15.93
N CYS A 54 -7.29 -14.22 -15.13
CA CYS A 54 -8.36 -15.17 -14.77
C CYS A 54 -9.70 -14.82 -15.44
#